data_AF-A0A7V7QKY7-F1
#
_entry.id   AF-A0A7V7QKY7-F1
#
_cell.length_a   1.000
_cell.length_b   1.000
_cell.length_c   1.000
_cell.angle_alpha   90.00
_cell.angle_beta   90.00
_cell.angle_gamma   90.00
#
_symmetry.space_group_name_H-M   'P 1'
#
loop_
_entity.id
_entity.type
_entity.pdbx_description
1 polymer ?
#
loop_
_entity_poly.entity_id
_entity_poly.type
_entity_poly.pdbx_seq_one_letter_code
_entity_poly.pdbx_strand_id
1 'polypeptide(L)'
;MIYKDKTLQQKVIFIFLTVCFSCLILFCILIFKQNTKIVTFNASNSKIVKDIVVNIDSIQDSDFFIINGYAYKKGESIKTVNGYVLLYCIDTGEYFKLPTQLLRRPDVTETLDDGTDYSNSGFIARVSKSKLDFNNLGYEICYYYNHKNENELMHSGVYMGNVEKG
;
A
#
# COMPACT_ATOMS: atom_id res chain seq x y z
N MET A 1 -13.08 -14.26 -57.88
CA MET A 1 -11.93 -14.05 -56.96
C MET A 1 -12.25 -13.25 -55.70
N ILE A 2 -13.40 -12.57 -55.59
CA ILE A 2 -13.71 -11.64 -54.48
C ILE A 2 -14.01 -12.34 -53.13
N TYR A 3 -14.48 -13.59 -53.15
CA TYR A 3 -14.90 -14.31 -51.94
C TYR A 3 -13.72 -14.82 -51.08
N LYS A 4 -12.57 -15.10 -51.69
CA LYS A 4 -11.37 -15.61 -50.99
C LYS A 4 -10.67 -14.50 -50.17
N ASP A 5 -10.88 -13.24 -50.56
CA ASP A 5 -10.25 -12.07 -49.93
C ASP A 5 -10.93 -11.70 -48.60
N LYS A 6 -12.28 -11.75 -48.54
CA LYS A 6 -13.03 -11.49 -47.30
C LYS A 6 -12.72 -12.48 -46.17
N THR A 7 -12.55 -13.77 -46.50
CA THR A 7 -12.22 -14.80 -45.50
C THR A 7 -10.78 -14.67 -45.00
N LEU A 8 -9.85 -14.19 -45.83
CA LEU A 8 -8.49 -13.86 -45.43
C LEU A 8 -8.47 -12.63 -44.50
N GLN A 9 -9.18 -11.55 -44.88
CA GLN A 9 -9.31 -10.35 -44.05
C GLN A 9 -9.91 -10.65 -42.67
N GLN A 10 -10.96 -11.48 -42.61
CA GLN A 10 -11.56 -11.90 -41.34
C GLN A 10 -10.56 -12.67 -40.45
N LYS A 11 -9.74 -13.56 -41.02
CA LYS A 11 -8.71 -14.28 -40.26
C LYS A 11 -7.62 -13.34 -39.73
N VAL A 12 -7.18 -12.37 -40.54
CA VAL A 12 -6.18 -11.36 -40.11
C VAL A 12 -6.74 -10.51 -38.96
N ILE A 13 -7.99 -10.05 -39.07
CA ILE A 13 -8.66 -9.29 -38.01
C ILE A 13 -8.76 -10.15 -36.73
N PHE A 14 -9.12 -11.43 -36.85
CA PHE A 14 -9.25 -12.31 -35.69
C PHE A 14 -7.90 -12.56 -35.01
N ILE A 15 -6.83 -12.79 -35.78
CA ILE A 15 -5.46 -12.91 -35.25
C ILE A 15 -5.05 -11.63 -34.54
N PHE A 16 -5.27 -10.46 -35.15
CA PHE A 16 -4.95 -9.17 -34.56
C PHE A 16 -5.70 -8.95 -33.23
N LEU A 17 -7.00 -9.20 -33.19
CA LEU A 17 -7.81 -9.11 -31.96
C LEU A 17 -7.31 -10.06 -30.87
N THR A 18 -6.95 -11.29 -31.24
CA THR A 18 -6.42 -12.29 -30.29
C THR A 18 -5.08 -11.84 -29.71
N VAL A 19 -4.19 -11.27 -30.54
CA VAL A 19 -2.90 -10.72 -30.09
C VAL A 19 -3.12 -9.52 -29.17
N CYS A 20 -3.97 -8.57 -29.55
CA CYS A 20 -4.31 -7.41 -28.70
C CYS A 20 -4.90 -7.84 -27.35
N PHE A 21 -5.81 -8.81 -27.34
CA PHE A 21 -6.41 -9.33 -26.11
C PHE A 21 -5.37 -10.03 -25.23
N SER A 22 -4.46 -10.80 -25.84
CA SER A 22 -3.35 -11.45 -25.12
C SER A 22 -2.40 -10.43 -24.49
N CYS A 23 -2.07 -9.35 -25.21
CA CYS A 23 -1.25 -8.25 -24.68
C CYS A 23 -1.95 -7.54 -23.51
N LEU A 24 -3.27 -7.32 -23.58
CA LEU A 24 -4.04 -6.73 -22.48
C LEU A 24 -4.03 -7.62 -21.24
N ILE A 25 -4.24 -8.93 -21.40
CA ILE A 25 -4.17 -9.88 -20.28
C ILE A 25 -2.79 -9.84 -19.64
N LEU A 26 -1.72 -9.89 -20.43
CA LEU A 26 -0.36 -9.84 -19.92
C LEU A 26 -0.09 -8.53 -19.14
N PHE A 27 -0.54 -7.40 -19.68
CA PHE A 27 -0.44 -6.10 -19.00
C PHE A 27 -1.17 -6.11 -17.65
N CYS A 28 -2.40 -6.64 -17.60
CA CYS A 28 -3.16 -6.78 -16.36
C CYS A 28 -2.42 -7.65 -15.32
N ILE A 29 -1.81 -8.76 -15.75
CA ILE A 29 -1.04 -9.64 -14.87
C ILE A 29 0.19 -8.91 -14.30
N LEU A 30 0.88 -8.11 -15.11
CA LEU A 30 2.05 -7.34 -14.67
C LEU A 30 1.66 -6.28 -13.63
N ILE A 31 0.60 -5.52 -13.88
CA ILE A 31 0.08 -4.52 -12.93
C ILE A 31 -0.35 -5.19 -11.62
N PHE A 32 -1.03 -6.33 -11.71
CA PHE A 32 -1.43 -7.08 -10.52
C PHE A 32 -0.23 -7.55 -9.69
N LYS A 33 0.83 -8.06 -10.35
CA LYS A 33 2.08 -8.45 -9.67
C LYS A 33 2.78 -7.27 -9.01
N GLN A 34 2.81 -6.11 -9.67
CA GLN A 34 3.45 -4.93 -9.12
C GLN A 34 2.70 -4.40 -7.88
N ASN A 35 1.37 -4.41 -7.92
CA ASN A 35 0.52 -3.93 -6.83
C ASN A 35 0.39 -4.90 -5.64
N THR A 36 0.88 -6.14 -5.77
CA THR A 36 0.85 -7.16 -4.70
C THR A 36 2.23 -7.48 -4.14
N LYS A 37 3.28 -6.81 -4.63
CA LYS A 37 4.65 -7.07 -4.20
C LYS A 37 4.89 -6.46 -2.82
N ILE A 38 5.09 -7.32 -1.83
CA ILE A 38 5.71 -6.94 -0.56
C ILE A 38 7.21 -6.90 -0.77
N VAL A 39 7.85 -5.83 -0.28
CA VAL A 39 9.30 -5.67 -0.37
C VAL A 39 9.83 -5.49 1.04
N THR A 40 10.88 -6.23 1.39
CA THR A 40 11.63 -6.00 2.63
C THR A 40 12.17 -4.56 2.62
N PHE A 41 11.88 -3.81 3.67
CA PHE A 41 12.27 -2.42 3.82
C PHE A 41 13.47 -2.32 4.75
N ASN A 42 14.51 -1.62 4.32
CA ASN A 42 15.67 -1.36 5.16
C ASN A 42 15.45 -0.07 5.96
N ALA A 43 15.15 -0.20 7.25
CA ALA A 43 14.91 0.92 8.14
C ALA A 43 16.19 1.56 8.71
N SER A 44 17.41 1.10 8.37
CA SER A 44 18.67 1.53 9.01
C SER A 44 18.94 3.04 8.94
N ASN A 45 18.42 3.71 7.90
CA ASN A 45 18.58 5.15 7.71
C ASN A 45 17.36 5.96 8.19
N SER A 46 16.44 5.33 8.92
CA SER A 46 15.19 5.95 9.39
C SER A 46 15.32 6.28 10.87
N LYS A 47 14.89 7.48 11.24
CA LYS A 47 14.79 7.89 12.64
C LYS A 47 13.44 7.43 13.17
N ILE A 48 13.44 6.68 14.28
CA ILE A 48 12.20 6.39 15.00
C ILE A 48 11.75 7.67 15.69
N VAL A 49 10.53 8.12 15.39
CA VAL A 49 9.95 9.37 15.91
C VAL A 49 8.62 9.10 16.61
N LYS A 50 8.10 10.10 17.34
CA LYS A 50 6.82 10.03 18.08
C LYS A 50 5.89 11.20 17.77
N ASP A 51 6.32 12.14 16.94
CA ASP A 51 5.59 13.35 16.55
C ASP A 51 4.64 13.12 15.36
N ILE A 52 4.78 11.97 14.68
CA ILE A 52 3.80 11.49 13.70
C ILE A 52 2.67 10.79 14.44
N VAL A 53 1.47 11.31 14.30
CA VAL A 53 0.25 10.68 14.78
C VAL A 53 -0.21 9.69 13.72
N VAL A 54 -0.33 8.41 14.09
CA VAL A 54 -0.87 7.34 13.25
C VAL A 54 -2.12 6.81 13.92
N ASN A 55 -3.23 6.82 13.21
CA ASN A 55 -4.48 6.24 13.66
C ASN A 55 -4.96 5.19 12.66
N ILE A 56 -5.34 4.02 13.18
CA ILE A 56 -5.87 2.91 12.39
C ILE A 56 -7.37 2.85 12.63
N ASP A 57 -8.14 3.25 11.61
CA ASP A 57 -9.60 3.28 11.67
C ASP A 57 -10.19 1.86 11.64
N SER A 58 -9.61 0.97 10.82
CA SER A 58 -10.05 -0.42 10.73
C SER A 58 -9.01 -1.33 10.10
N ILE A 59 -9.03 -2.59 10.52
CA ILE A 59 -8.33 -3.69 9.86
C ILE A 59 -9.40 -4.68 9.42
N GLN A 60 -9.62 -4.79 8.12
CA GLN A 60 -10.54 -5.78 7.57
C GLN A 60 -9.80 -7.08 7.33
N ASP A 61 -10.35 -8.17 7.84
CA ASP A 61 -9.75 -9.48 7.79
C ASP A 61 -10.52 -10.40 6.82
N SER A 62 -9.90 -10.75 5.69
CA SER A 62 -10.47 -11.65 4.67
C SER A 62 -9.35 -12.52 4.08
N ASP A 63 -9.29 -12.70 2.76
CA ASP A 63 -8.11 -13.27 2.08
C ASP A 63 -6.90 -12.29 2.10
N PHE A 64 -7.20 -11.01 2.30
CA PHE A 64 -6.25 -9.93 2.48
C PHE A 64 -6.57 -9.20 3.79
N PHE A 65 -5.53 -8.71 4.45
CA PHE A 65 -5.68 -7.64 5.43
C PHE A 65 -5.73 -6.31 4.69
N ILE A 66 -6.78 -5.54 4.97
CA ILE A 66 -6.93 -4.16 4.48
C ILE A 66 -6.88 -3.23 5.68
N ILE A 67 -5.84 -2.41 5.74
CA ILE A 67 -5.58 -1.47 6.83
C ILE A 67 -6.00 -0.09 6.34
N ASN A 68 -7.00 0.49 6.99
CA ASN A 68 -7.46 1.85 6.72
C ASN A 68 -7.09 2.74 7.90
N GLY A 69 -6.66 3.96 7.62
CA GLY A 69 -6.32 4.91 8.67
C GLY A 69 -5.88 6.25 8.10
N TYR A 70 -5.27 7.04 8.96
CA TYR A 70 -4.62 8.29 8.59
C TYR A 70 -3.36 8.51 9.42
N ALA A 71 -2.40 9.21 8.82
CA ALA A 71 -1.18 9.61 9.49
C ALA A 71 -0.82 11.06 9.16
N TYR A 72 -0.46 11.83 10.17
CA TYR A 72 -0.07 13.22 10.01
C TYR A 72 0.98 13.63 11.04
N LYS A 73 1.73 14.68 10.70
CA LYS A 73 2.67 15.34 11.60
C LYS A 73 2.12 16.73 11.92
N LYS A 74 1.96 17.02 13.21
CA LYS A 74 1.29 18.25 13.66
C LYS A 74 2.04 19.49 13.17
N GLY A 75 1.31 20.46 12.64
CA GLY A 75 1.83 21.70 12.07
C GLY A 75 2.44 21.55 10.67
N GLU A 76 2.38 20.36 10.07
CA GLU A 76 2.94 20.10 8.75
C GLU A 76 1.87 19.66 7.74
N SER A 77 1.65 20.49 6.73
CA SER A 77 0.71 20.17 5.66
C SER A 77 1.27 19.12 4.70
N ILE A 78 0.46 18.11 4.40
CA ILE A 78 0.83 17.00 3.52
C ILE A 78 0.59 17.43 2.06
N LYS A 79 1.61 18.08 1.48
CA LYS A 79 1.60 18.51 0.08
C LYS A 79 2.13 17.44 -0.88
N THR A 80 2.90 16.48 -0.38
CA THR A 80 3.56 15.45 -1.20
C THR A 80 3.36 14.07 -0.60
N VAL A 81 2.97 13.14 -1.45
CA VAL A 81 2.64 11.73 -1.16
C VAL A 81 3.94 10.95 -0.93
N ASN A 82 4.53 11.09 0.25
CA ASN A 82 5.82 10.43 0.55
C ASN A 82 5.76 9.47 1.75
N GLY A 83 4.55 9.11 2.19
CA GLY A 83 4.34 8.17 3.28
C GLY A 83 3.77 6.82 2.83
N TYR A 84 4.09 5.76 3.55
CA TYR A 84 3.56 4.42 3.31
C TYR A 84 3.55 3.57 4.57
N VAL A 85 2.66 2.57 4.59
CA VAL A 85 2.54 1.63 5.70
C VAL A 85 3.62 0.55 5.58
N LEU A 86 4.21 0.23 6.72
CA LEU A 86 5.14 -0.88 6.91
C LEU A 86 4.53 -1.87 7.91
N LEU A 87 4.91 -3.14 7.79
CA LEU A 87 4.74 -4.13 8.84
C LEU A 87 6.09 -4.45 9.45
N TYR A 88 6.21 -4.28 10.75
CA TYR A 88 7.38 -4.70 11.51
C TYR A 88 7.11 -6.07 12.11
N CYS A 89 7.88 -7.09 11.74
CA CYS A 89 7.79 -8.40 12.36
C CYS A 89 8.49 -8.37 13.71
N ILE A 90 7.75 -8.62 14.79
CA ILE A 90 8.28 -8.56 16.15
C ILE A 90 9.29 -9.67 16.43
N ASP A 91 9.12 -10.82 15.77
CA ASP A 91 9.95 -12.00 15.96
C ASP A 91 11.30 -11.90 15.23
N THR A 92 11.31 -11.35 14.02
CA THR A 92 12.52 -11.29 13.16
C THR A 92 13.18 -9.91 13.15
N GLY A 93 12.48 -8.86 13.56
CA GLY A 93 12.93 -7.49 13.48
C GLY A 93 12.89 -6.89 12.06
N GLU A 94 12.27 -7.58 11.10
CA GLU A 94 12.22 -7.15 9.70
C GLU A 94 11.04 -6.22 9.41
N TYR A 95 11.25 -5.26 8.52
CA TYR A 95 10.18 -4.40 8.00
C TYR A 95 9.75 -4.84 6.61
N PHE A 96 8.45 -4.81 6.37
CA PHE A 96 7.83 -5.14 5.09
C PHE A 96 7.02 -3.96 4.59
N LYS A 97 7.41 -3.40 3.44
CA LYS A 97 6.66 -2.32 2.79
C LYS A 97 5.40 -2.84 2.14
N LEU A 98 4.28 -2.24 2.53
CA LEU A 98 2.98 -2.55 1.94
C LEU A 98 2.67 -1.64 0.74
N PRO A 99 2.02 -2.17 -0.30
CA PRO A 99 1.28 -1.37 -1.26
C PRO A 99 0.31 -0.46 -0.51
N THR A 100 0.57 0.85 -0.57
CA THR A 100 -0.21 1.87 0.14
C THR A 100 -0.77 2.87 -0.88
N GLN A 101 -2.07 3.11 -0.81
CA GLN A 101 -2.76 4.15 -1.56
C GLN A 101 -3.12 5.27 -0.59
N LEU A 102 -2.81 6.52 -0.93
CA LEU A 102 -3.29 7.64 -0.14
C LEU A 102 -4.73 7.97 -0.48
N LEU A 103 -5.45 8.43 0.54
CA LEU A 103 -6.83 8.89 0.47
C LEU A 103 -6.92 10.32 0.96
N ARG A 104 -7.81 11.06 0.31
CA ARG A 104 -8.18 12.38 0.80
C ARG A 104 -9.15 12.23 1.98
N ARG A 105 -8.82 12.84 3.12
CA ARG A 105 -9.54 12.86 4.40
C ARG A 105 -9.68 14.29 4.93
N PRO A 106 -10.55 15.12 4.32
CA PRO A 106 -10.77 16.49 4.78
C PRO A 106 -11.34 16.56 6.21
N ASP A 107 -12.04 15.51 6.62
CA ASP A 107 -12.56 15.32 7.98
C ASP A 107 -11.46 15.38 9.06
N VAL A 108 -10.25 14.93 8.75
CA VAL A 108 -9.10 15.01 9.68
C VAL A 108 -8.67 16.47 9.88
N THR A 109 -8.63 17.26 8.81
CA THR A 109 -8.34 18.70 8.87
C THR A 109 -9.40 19.44 9.69
N GLU A 110 -10.67 19.18 9.41
CA GLU A 110 -11.81 19.80 10.10
C GLU A 110 -11.85 19.46 11.59
N THR A 111 -11.46 18.23 11.96
CA THR A 111 -11.45 17.80 13.36
C THR A 111 -10.32 18.46 14.17
N LEU A 112 -9.17 18.71 13.55
CA LEU A 112 -8.01 19.28 14.24
C LEU A 112 -8.10 20.81 14.36
N ASP A 113 -8.67 21.48 13.34
CA ASP A 113 -8.93 22.92 13.28
C ASP A 113 -7.76 23.80 13.77
N ASP A 114 -6.53 23.37 13.51
CA ASP A 114 -5.30 24.07 13.92
C ASP A 114 -4.74 25.01 12.83
N GLY A 115 -5.51 25.21 11.75
CA GLY A 115 -5.12 25.99 10.57
C GLY A 115 -4.20 25.26 9.58
N THR A 116 -3.85 23.99 9.83
CA THR A 116 -3.01 23.18 8.93
C THR A 116 -3.86 22.21 8.10
N ASP A 117 -3.58 22.09 6.80
CA ASP A 117 -4.28 21.15 5.92
C ASP A 117 -3.68 19.73 5.98
N TYR A 118 -4.42 18.81 6.59
CA TYR A 118 -4.15 17.37 6.68
C TYR A 118 -5.02 16.54 5.75
N SER A 119 -5.66 17.15 4.75
CA SER A 119 -6.62 16.45 3.89
C SER A 119 -6.00 15.29 3.12
N ASN A 120 -4.68 15.19 2.99
CA ASN A 120 -3.98 14.09 2.31
C ASN A 120 -3.33 13.09 3.28
N SER A 121 -3.81 13.01 4.52
CA SER A 121 -3.28 12.13 5.57
C SER A 121 -3.82 10.70 5.52
N GLY A 122 -4.92 10.46 4.82
CA GLY A 122 -5.57 9.15 4.76
C GLY A 122 -4.75 8.12 3.97
N PHE A 123 -4.86 6.85 4.35
CA PHE A 123 -4.25 5.75 3.62
C PHE A 123 -5.09 4.47 3.66
N ILE A 124 -4.90 3.66 2.62
CA ILE A 124 -5.28 2.24 2.57
C ILE A 124 -4.02 1.44 2.24
N ALA A 125 -3.68 0.48 3.10
CA ALA A 125 -2.65 -0.51 2.81
C ALA A 125 -3.26 -1.90 2.71
N ARG A 126 -2.70 -2.73 1.82
CA ARG A 126 -3.21 -4.10 1.59
C ARG A 126 -2.09 -5.11 1.60
N VAL A 127 -2.35 -6.25 2.24
CA VAL A 127 -1.41 -7.37 2.29
C VAL A 127 -2.15 -8.69 2.18
N SER A 128 -1.67 -9.60 1.34
CA SER A 128 -2.25 -10.94 1.25
C SER A 128 -1.74 -11.80 2.40
N LYS A 129 -2.64 -12.56 3.02
CA LYS A 129 -2.26 -13.53 4.07
C LYS A 129 -1.29 -14.61 3.58
N SER A 130 -1.29 -14.89 2.29
CA SER A 130 -0.37 -15.87 1.68
C SER A 130 1.08 -15.40 1.58
N LYS A 131 1.34 -14.11 1.80
CA LYS A 131 2.66 -13.51 1.58
C LYS A 131 3.53 -13.40 2.83
N LEU A 132 2.92 -13.44 4.00
CA LEU A 132 3.57 -13.36 5.30
C LEU A 132 2.92 -14.36 6.25
N ASP A 133 3.67 -14.85 7.23
CA ASP A 133 3.18 -15.91 8.13
C ASP A 133 2.45 -15.33 9.35
N PHE A 134 1.26 -14.79 9.12
CA PHE A 134 0.43 -14.20 10.17
C PHE A 134 -0.09 -15.22 11.21
N ASN A 135 -0.02 -16.52 10.92
CA ASN A 135 -0.48 -17.56 11.85
C ASN A 135 0.56 -17.83 12.95
N ASN A 136 1.84 -17.65 12.64
CA ASN A 136 2.93 -17.96 13.56
C ASN A 136 3.71 -16.74 14.03
N LEU A 137 3.67 -15.63 13.27
CA LEU A 137 4.43 -14.41 13.55
C LEU A 137 3.51 -13.23 13.88
N GLY A 138 4.02 -12.35 14.74
CA GLY A 138 3.37 -11.10 15.10
C GLY A 138 3.91 -9.94 14.26
N TYR A 139 3.03 -9.02 13.90
CA TYR A 139 3.39 -7.84 13.12
C TYR A 139 2.81 -6.58 13.74
N GLU A 140 3.65 -5.56 13.92
CA GLU A 140 3.21 -4.22 14.25
C GLU A 140 3.01 -3.38 12.98
N ILE A 141 1.92 -2.63 12.94
CA ILE A 141 1.69 -1.65 11.88
C ILE A 141 2.55 -0.43 12.16
N CYS A 142 3.36 -0.03 11.20
CA CYS A 142 4.21 1.15 11.27
C CYS A 142 3.90 2.09 10.11
N TYR A 143 4.19 3.38 10.28
CA TYR A 143 4.09 4.37 9.22
C TYR A 143 5.46 4.97 8.95
N TYR A 144 5.87 4.91 7.69
CA TYR A 144 7.07 5.58 7.22
C TYR A 144 6.69 6.89 6.55
N TYR A 145 7.41 7.96 6.85
CA TYR A 145 7.23 9.27 6.29
C TYR A 145 8.58 9.81 5.76
N ASN A 146 8.61 10.24 4.51
CA ASN A 146 9.78 10.93 3.95
C ASN A 146 9.44 12.38 3.63
N HIS A 147 10.07 13.32 4.31
CA HIS A 147 9.90 14.73 4.02
C HIS A 147 11.24 15.45 4.07
N LYS A 148 11.54 16.29 3.05
CA LYS A 148 12.77 17.10 2.97
C LYS A 148 14.07 16.30 3.21
N ASN A 149 14.15 15.07 2.72
CA ASN A 149 15.28 14.13 2.91
C ASN A 149 15.45 13.58 4.33
N GLU A 150 14.48 13.80 5.22
CA GLU A 150 14.40 13.12 6.50
C GLU A 150 13.51 11.89 6.36
N ASN A 151 14.02 10.74 6.80
CA ASN A 151 13.32 9.47 6.82
C ASN A 151 12.85 9.22 8.25
N GLU A 152 11.56 9.31 8.47
CA GLU A 152 10.93 9.17 9.78
C GLU A 152 10.09 7.88 9.80
N LEU A 153 10.20 7.14 10.89
CA LEU A 153 9.48 5.90 11.11
C LEU A 153 8.71 6.01 12.42
N MET A 154 7.43 5.67 12.39
CA MET A 154 6.59 5.61 13.58
C MET A 154 5.97 4.23 13.76
N HIS A 155 6.10 3.72 14.97
CA HIS A 155 5.50 2.49 15.49
C HIS A 155 4.11 2.81 16.05
N SER A 156 3.04 2.26 15.46
CA SER A 156 1.67 2.62 15.88
C SER A 156 1.24 2.00 17.20
N GLY A 157 1.92 0.94 17.67
CA GLY A 157 1.46 0.11 18.77
C GLY A 157 0.23 -0.76 18.45
N VAL A 158 -0.21 -0.78 17.19
CA VAL A 158 -1.30 -1.64 16.71
C VAL A 158 -0.69 -2.89 16.09
N TYR A 159 -1.08 -4.05 16.60
CA TYR A 159 -0.54 -5.35 16.21
C TYR A 159 -1.56 -6.21 15.47
N MET A 160 -1.06 -7.14 14.67
CA MET A 160 -1.84 -8.19 14.01
C MET A 160 -1.01 -9.48 13.87
N GLY A 161 -1.68 -10.58 13.54
CA GLY A 161 -1.05 -11.90 13.50
C GLY A 161 -0.95 -12.52 14.90
N ASN A 162 0.06 -13.35 15.12
CA ASN A 162 0.25 -14.07 16.37
C ASN A 162 1.12 -13.26 17.35
N VAL A 163 0.47 -12.48 18.22
CA VAL A 163 1.14 -11.52 19.12
C VAL A 163 1.39 -12.12 20.52
N GLU A 164 0.96 -13.36 20.78
CA GLU A 164 1.02 -13.99 22.12
C GLU A 164 2.44 -14.45 22.56
N LYS A 165 3.49 -14.12 21.80
CA LYS A 165 4.89 -14.50 22.09
C LYS A 165 5.85 -13.32 22.31
N GLY A 166 5.35 -12.10 22.41
CA GLY A 166 6.14 -10.89 22.71
C GLY A 166 6.34 -10.66 24.20
#